data_AF-A0A4E0PVE2-F1
#
_entry.id   AF-A0A4E0PVE2-F1
#
_cell.length_a   1.000
_cell.length_b   1.000
_cell.length_c   1.000
_cell.angle_alpha   90.00
_cell.angle_beta   90.00
_cell.angle_gamma   90.00
#
_symmetry.space_group_name_H-M   'P 1'
#
loop_
_entity.id
_entity.type
_entity.pdbx_description
1 polymer ?
#
loop_
_entity_poly.entity_id
_entity_poly.type
_entity_poly.pdbx_seq_one_letter_code
_entity_poly.pdbx_strand_id
1 'polypeptide(L)' 'MNCFFESDRLALRSWTHEDKTELRTINSAPAVMEYFTGILISEESDMLADKIKNGYYGEEMAYTG' A
#
# COMPACT_ATOMS: atom_id res chain seq x y z
N MET A 1 -5.33 16.76 -5.02
CA MET A 1 -5.54 15.29 -4.96
C MET A 1 -5.60 14.80 -6.40
N ASN A 2 -4.67 13.96 -6.86
CA ASN A 2 -4.73 13.42 -8.22
C ASN A 2 -5.31 12.00 -8.13
N CYS A 3 -6.52 11.81 -8.62
CA CYS A 3 -7.27 10.55 -8.53
C CYS A 3 -7.31 9.88 -9.92
N PHE A 4 -7.11 8.57 -9.96
CA PHE A 4 -7.10 7.80 -11.22
C PHE A 4 -8.45 7.13 -11.50
N PHE A 5 -9.19 6.76 -10.45
CA PHE A 5 -10.51 6.15 -10.56
C PHE A 5 -11.42 6.62 -9.43
N GLU A 6 -12.63 7.04 -9.76
CA GLU A 6 -13.62 7.49 -8.80
C GLU A 6 -14.94 6.73 -8.98
N SER A 7 -15.66 6.61 -7.87
CA SER A 7 -17.02 6.09 -7.79
C SER A 7 -17.82 6.99 -6.84
N ASP A 8 -19.11 6.72 -6.68
CA ASP A 8 -20.01 7.52 -5.83
C ASP A 8 -19.51 7.71 -4.38
N ARG A 9 -18.69 6.79 -3.86
CA ARG A 9 -18.22 6.85 -2.46
C ARG A 9 -16.70 6.76 -2.30
N LEU A 10 -15.96 6.39 -3.33
CA LEU A 10 -14.54 6.06 -3.21
C LEU A 10 -13.73 6.66 -4.35
N ALA A 11 -12.51 7.07 -4.00
CA ALA A 11 -11.50 7.60 -4.90
C ALA A 11 -10.22 6.76 -4.74
N LEU A 12 -9.71 6.24 -5.85
CA LEU A 12 -8.41 5.57 -5.93
C LEU A 12 -7.38 6.55 -6.46
N ARG A 13 -6.46 6.94 -5.57
CA ARG A 13 -5.41 7.92 -5.82
C ARG A 13 -4.03 7.32 -5.56
N SER A 14 -2.98 8.02 -5.99
CA SER A 14 -1.62 7.70 -5.55
C SER A 14 -1.51 7.82 -4.03
N TRP A 15 -0.71 6.92 -3.47
CA TRP A 15 -0.27 6.98 -2.08
C TRP A 15 0.65 8.19 -1.86
N THR A 16 0.50 8.84 -0.72
CA THR A 16 1.33 9.95 -0.26
C THR A 16 2.13 9.55 0.98
N HIS A 17 2.99 10.45 1.46
CA HIS A 17 3.72 10.21 2.71
C HIS A 17 2.80 10.18 3.93
N GLU A 18 1.71 10.96 3.90
CA GLU A 18 0.77 11.08 5.03
C GLU A 18 0.07 9.75 5.30
N ASP A 19 -0.27 9.00 4.25
CA ASP A 19 -0.95 7.69 4.32
C ASP A 19 -0.16 6.61 5.09
N LYS A 20 1.14 6.82 5.34
CA LYS A 20 1.97 5.85 6.10
C LYS A 20 1.43 5.68 7.51
N THR A 21 0.87 6.72 8.12
CA THR A 21 0.39 6.66 9.51
C THR A 21 -0.81 5.73 9.61
N GLU A 22 -1.82 5.95 8.78
CA GLU A 22 -3.02 5.12 8.75
C GLU A 22 -2.69 3.68 8.35
N LEU A 23 -1.75 3.49 7.41
CA LEU A 23 -1.32 2.15 7.00
C LEU A 23 -0.68 1.36 8.15
N ARG A 24 0.19 1.99 8.94
CA ARG A 24 0.78 1.34 10.15
C ARG A 24 -0.31 0.93 11.14
N THR A 25 -1.32 1.77 11.33
CA THR A 25 -2.45 1.45 12.23
C THR A 25 -3.22 0.24 11.73
N ILE A 26 -3.49 0.16 10.44
CA ILE A 26 -4.22 -0.96 9.84
C ILE A 26 -3.38 -2.25 9.91
N ASN A 27 -2.10 -2.19 9.55
CA ASN A 27 -1.22 -3.36 9.53
C ASN A 27 -0.75 -3.83 10.92
N SER A 28 -0.96 -3.02 11.96
CA SER A 28 -0.73 -3.43 13.35
C SER A 28 -1.96 -4.06 14.01
N ALA A 29 -3.12 -3.99 13.36
CA ALA A 29 -4.38 -4.50 13.91
C ALA A 29 -4.50 -6.03 13.71
N PRO A 30 -4.61 -6.84 14.80
CA PRO A 30 -4.68 -8.29 14.67
C PRO A 30 -5.87 -8.79 13.83
N ALA A 31 -7.01 -8.10 13.88
CA ALA A 31 -8.19 -8.46 13.09
C ALA A 31 -8.00 -8.25 11.58
N VAL A 32 -7.17 -7.27 11.18
CA VAL A 32 -6.81 -7.07 9.76
C VAL A 32 -5.80 -8.11 9.32
N MET A 33 -4.85 -8.43 10.20
CA MET A 33 -3.73 -9.32 9.91
C MET A 33 -4.02 -10.80 10.16
N GLU A 34 -5.26 -11.18 10.52
CA GLU A 34 -5.65 -12.54 10.94
C GLU A 34 -5.25 -13.62 9.93
N TYR A 35 -5.34 -13.31 8.63
CA TYR A 35 -5.04 -14.23 7.54
C TYR A 35 -3.67 -14.00 6.90
N PHE A 36 -2.86 -13.11 7.47
CA PHE A 36 -1.50 -12.82 7.03
C PHE A 36 -0.49 -13.59 7.88
N THR A 37 0.75 -13.67 7.41
CA THR A 37 1.83 -14.42 8.08
C THR A 37 2.29 -13.80 9.39
N GLY A 38 1.89 -12.55 9.68
CA GLY A 38 2.22 -11.85 10.90
C GLY A 38 1.76 -10.39 10.86
N ILE A 39 1.74 -9.75 12.02
CA ILE A 39 1.50 -8.32 12.17
C ILE A 39 2.76 -7.58 11.71
N LEU A 40 2.60 -6.49 10.95
CA LEU A 40 3.75 -5.69 10.53
C LEU A 40 4.10 -4.64 11.59
N ILE A 41 5.40 -4.48 11.84
CA ILE A 41 5.87 -3.32 12.59
C ILE A 41 5.83 -2.05 11.71
N SER A 42 6.02 -0.88 12.33
CA SER A 42 5.95 0.40 11.63
C SER A 42 6.87 0.49 10.42
N GLU A 43 8.09 -0.03 10.55
CA GLU A 43 9.10 0.00 9.48
C GLU A 43 8.73 -0.90 8.30
N GLU A 44 8.23 -2.11 8.56
CA GLU A 44 7.73 -3.02 7.52
C GLU A 44 6.52 -2.45 6.79
N SER A 45 5.64 -1.76 7.51
CA SER A 45 4.50 -1.05 6.91
C SER A 45 4.96 0.11 6.02
N ASP A 46 6.00 0.83 6.41
CA ASP A 46 6.59 1.89 5.58
C ASP A 46 7.22 1.32 4.32
N MET A 47 7.95 0.20 4.43
CA MET A 47 8.53 -0.51 3.29
C MET A 47 7.45 -0.95 2.31
N LEU A 48 6.31 -1.45 2.81
CA LEU A 48 5.16 -1.80 1.98
C LEU A 48 4.58 -0.56 1.27
N ALA A 49 4.38 0.55 1.99
CA ALA A 49 3.89 1.80 1.39
C ALA A 49 4.80 2.31 0.27
N ASP A 50 6.12 2.29 0.50
CA ASP A 50 7.10 2.72 -0.49
C ASP A 50 7.11 1.78 -1.71
N LYS A 51 6.94 0.47 -1.51
CA LYS A 51 6.78 -0.51 -2.61
C LYS A 51 5.52 -0.24 -3.44
N ILE A 52 4.39 0.05 -2.79
CA ILE A 52 3.13 0.39 -3.48
C ILE A 52 3.30 1.69 -4.28
N LYS A 53 3.89 2.72 -3.66
CA LYS A 53 4.09 4.03 -4.28
C LYS A 53 5.01 3.96 -5.50
N ASN A 54 6.07 3.16 -5.44
CA ASN A 54 7.02 3.02 -6.54
C ASN A 54 6.47 2.17 -7.71
N GLY A 55 5.28 1.58 -7.55
CA GLY A 55 4.69 0.67 -8.52
C GLY A 55 5.27 -0.73 -8.37
N TYR A 56 4.40 -1.73 -8.40
CA TYR A 56 4.80 -3.14 -8.43
C TYR A 56 5.35 -3.46 -9.83
N TYR A 57 6.62 -3.15 -10.08
CA TYR A 57 7.36 -3.81 -11.15
C TYR A 57 7.74 -5.19 -10.61
N GLY A 58 6.86 -6.17 -10.75
CA GLY A 58 7.27 -7.56 -10.60
C GLY A 58 8.46 -7.82 -11.54
N GLU A 59 9.37 -8.71 -11.16
CA GLU A 59 10.49 -9.18 -11.99
C GLU A 59 10.02 -10.00 -13.24
N GLU A 60 8.88 -9.66 -13.82
CA GLU A 60 8.28 -10.34 -14.97
C GLU A 60 8.07 -9.42 -16.19
N MET A 61 8.46 -8.14 -16.09
CA MET A 61 8.49 -7.22 -17.24
C MET A 61 9.91 -6.76 -17.56
N ALA A 62 10.83 -7.72 -17.64
CA ALA A 62 11.96 -7.64 -18.56
C ALA A 62 11.48 -8.03 -19.98
N TYR A 63 10.50 -7.30 -20.53
CA TYR A 63 10.24 -7.28 -21.96
C TYR A 63 10.66 -5.92 -22.47
N THR A 64 11.85 -5.88 -23.07
CA THR A 64 12.27 -4.83 -23.98
C THR A 64 11.25 -4.68 -25.11
N GLY A 65 10.76 -3.45 -25.28
CA GLY A 65 10.11 -2.95 -26.48
C GLY A 65 10.63 -1.55 -26.75
#